data_AF-D2WJE1-F1
#
_entry.id   AF-D2WJE1-F1
#
_cell.length_a   1.000
_cell.length_b   1.000
_cell.length_c   1.000
_cell.angle_alpha   90.00
_cell.angle_beta   90.00
_cell.angle_gamma   90.00
#
_symmetry.space_group_name_H-M   'P 1'
#
loop_
_entity.id
_entity.type
_entity.pdbx_description
1 polymer ?
#
loop_
_entity_poly.entity_id
_entity_poly.type
_entity_poly.pdbx_seq_one_letter_code
_entity_poly.pdbx_strand_id
1 'polypeptide(L)'
;LQDQDMLSLYHPEDLPYLQSIYRILVKERNVPRSKTYRILAQNGEYIKIETEFSCIVNPWTRKLKYVCGRHFVVQGPEQPDVFKTPENNKPHPKQSELEKMKIHSIRENIARMLDEVKIKFTDARNIRDRADLTLFMGSLVEEQTKPNELLSIETQDPDYSYIERDSVMLGGISPHHENESKSSTETQLS
;
A
#
# COMPACT_ATOMS: atom_id res chain seq x y z
N LEU A 1 11.09 13.41 -6.00
CA LEU A 1 9.63 13.21 -5.82
C LEU A 1 9.29 12.47 -4.53
N GLN A 2 10.22 11.76 -3.87
CA GLN A 2 10.03 11.38 -2.46
C GLN A 2 9.91 12.64 -1.60
N ASP A 3 8.96 12.63 -0.66
CA ASP A 3 8.65 13.68 0.33
C ASP A 3 7.96 14.97 -0.17
N GLN A 4 7.37 14.98 -1.37
CA GLN A 4 6.53 16.11 -1.78
C GLN A 4 5.12 16.02 -1.18
N ASP A 5 4.65 17.13 -0.58
CA ASP A 5 3.26 17.25 -0.11
C ASP A 5 2.28 17.13 -1.29
N MET A 6 1.44 16.10 -1.26
CA MET A 6 0.45 15.83 -2.30
C MET A 6 -0.58 16.96 -2.42
N LEU A 7 -0.90 17.67 -1.32
CA LEU A 7 -1.83 18.80 -1.34
C LEU A 7 -1.29 20.01 -2.12
N SER A 8 0.03 20.06 -2.34
CA SER A 8 0.68 21.09 -3.16
C SER A 8 0.40 20.91 -4.65
N LEU A 9 0.10 19.69 -5.09
CA LEU A 9 -0.14 19.34 -6.49
C LEU A 9 -1.56 19.66 -6.96
N TYR A 10 -2.49 19.86 -6.04
CA TYR A 10 -3.87 20.19 -6.37
C TYR A 10 -4.00 21.64 -6.85
N HIS A 11 -4.85 21.84 -7.85
CA HIS A 11 -5.16 23.18 -8.31
C HIS A 11 -5.87 23.99 -7.19
N PRO A 12 -5.47 25.25 -6.93
CA PRO A 12 -6.03 26.08 -5.87
C PRO A 12 -7.55 26.19 -5.84
N GLU A 13 -8.17 26.31 -7.02
CA GLU A 13 -9.64 26.41 -7.16
C GLU A 13 -10.37 25.10 -6.82
N ASP A 14 -9.69 23.96 -6.92
CA ASP A 14 -10.29 22.65 -6.69
C ASP A 14 -10.13 22.20 -5.22
N LEU A 15 -9.28 22.89 -4.44
CA LEU A 15 -9.03 22.58 -3.02
C LEU A 15 -10.28 22.56 -2.13
N PRO A 16 -11.26 23.48 -2.24
CA PRO A 16 -12.48 23.41 -1.44
C PRO A 16 -13.28 22.13 -1.71
N TYR A 17 -13.32 21.68 -2.97
CA TYR A 17 -13.96 20.43 -3.33
C TYR A 17 -13.20 19.23 -2.75
N LEU A 18 -11.88 19.21 -2.91
CA LEU A 18 -11.04 18.14 -2.37
C LEU A 18 -11.12 18.06 -0.85
N GLN A 19 -11.20 19.19 -0.14
CA GLN A 19 -11.46 19.21 1.30
C GLN A 19 -12.74 18.48 1.67
N SER A 20 -13.81 18.64 0.87
CA SER A 20 -15.07 17.91 1.07
C SER A 20 -14.90 16.40 0.85
N ILE A 21 -14.10 15.98 -0.14
CA ILE A 21 -13.74 14.58 -0.35
C ILE A 21 -13.00 14.02 0.87
N TYR A 22 -11.95 14.70 1.34
CA TYR A 22 -11.19 14.25 2.52
C TYR A 22 -12.08 14.13 3.76
N ARG A 23 -13.05 15.05 3.92
CA ARG A 23 -14.03 14.98 5.01
C ARG A 23 -14.91 13.73 4.91
N ILE A 24 -15.32 13.33 3.71
CA ILE A 24 -16.09 12.09 3.49
C ILE A 24 -15.18 10.89 3.72
N LEU A 25 -13.97 10.91 3.18
CA LEU A 25 -12.98 9.83 3.30
C LEU A 25 -12.67 9.48 4.77
N VAL A 26 -12.52 10.50 5.62
CA VAL A 26 -12.30 10.32 7.07
C VAL A 26 -13.48 9.66 7.76
N LYS A 27 -14.70 9.83 7.26
CA LYS A 27 -15.93 9.25 7.82
C LYS A 27 -16.22 7.85 7.27
N GLU A 28 -16.20 7.70 5.95
CA GLU A 28 -16.68 6.52 5.21
C GLU A 28 -15.57 5.54 4.85
N ARG A 29 -14.29 5.95 4.97
CA ARG A 29 -13.08 5.18 4.64
C ARG A 29 -12.84 4.90 3.17
N ASN A 30 -13.87 5.02 2.36
CA ASN A 30 -13.78 5.04 0.91
C ASN A 30 -14.53 6.27 0.38
N VAL A 31 -14.12 6.73 -0.79
CA VAL A 31 -14.92 7.62 -1.62
C VAL A 31 -14.89 7.01 -3.01
N PRO A 32 -16.05 6.71 -3.61
CA PRO A 32 -16.10 6.21 -4.98
C PRO A 32 -15.60 7.28 -5.95
N ARG A 33 -15.66 6.99 -7.26
CA ARG A 33 -15.16 7.86 -8.33
C ARG A 33 -15.52 9.35 -8.09
N SER A 34 -14.51 10.19 -7.89
CA SER A 34 -14.69 11.62 -7.69
C SER A 34 -15.18 12.32 -8.96
N LYS A 35 -15.61 13.58 -8.84
CA LYS A 35 -15.68 14.48 -9.98
C LYS A 35 -14.26 14.75 -10.51
N THR A 36 -14.18 15.17 -11.76
CA THR A 36 -12.93 15.57 -12.38
C THR A 36 -12.32 16.78 -11.66
N TYR A 37 -11.03 16.71 -11.32
CA TYR A 37 -10.26 17.81 -10.75
C TYR A 37 -8.84 17.84 -11.34
N ARG A 38 -8.11 18.93 -11.09
CA ARG A 38 -6.78 19.16 -11.66
C ARG A 38 -5.66 18.77 -10.70
N ILE A 39 -4.65 18.06 -11.22
CA ILE A 39 -3.39 17.76 -10.52
C ILE A 39 -2.20 18.21 -11.37
N LEU A 40 -1.19 18.77 -10.71
CA LEU A 40 0.02 19.29 -11.35
C LEU A 40 0.92 18.12 -11.79
N ALA A 41 1.30 18.12 -13.06
CA ALA A 41 2.29 17.22 -13.63
C ALA A 41 3.71 17.81 -13.56
N GLN A 42 4.71 16.98 -13.81
CA GLN A 42 6.13 17.36 -13.71
C GLN A 42 6.51 18.52 -14.65
N ASN A 43 5.92 18.59 -15.83
CA ASN A 43 6.13 19.68 -16.79
C ASN A 43 5.48 21.02 -16.39
N GLY A 44 4.86 21.11 -15.21
CA GLY A 44 4.22 22.31 -14.69
C GLY A 44 2.81 22.56 -15.22
N GLU A 45 2.23 21.61 -15.97
CA GLU A 45 0.87 21.69 -16.45
C GLU A 45 -0.10 20.87 -15.61
N TYR A 46 -1.37 21.26 -15.63
CA TYR A 46 -2.41 20.52 -14.92
C TYR A 46 -3.05 19.48 -15.82
N ILE A 47 -3.15 18.26 -15.33
CA ILE A 47 -3.94 17.19 -15.94
C ILE A 47 -5.27 17.05 -15.20
N LYS A 48 -6.31 16.63 -15.93
CA LYS A 48 -7.61 16.37 -15.31
C LYS A 48 -7.72 14.89 -14.97
N ILE A 49 -8.01 14.63 -13.71
CA ILE A 49 -8.14 13.27 -13.19
C ILE A 49 -9.43 13.11 -12.39
N GLU A 50 -9.85 11.87 -12.31
CA GLU A 50 -10.86 11.40 -11.36
C GLU A 50 -10.22 10.35 -10.47
N THR A 51 -10.65 10.27 -9.22
CA THR A 51 -9.97 9.43 -8.25
C THR A 51 -10.96 8.65 -7.41
N GLU A 52 -10.67 7.36 -7.21
CA GLU A 52 -11.27 6.57 -6.13
C GLU A 52 -10.36 6.67 -4.92
N PHE A 53 -10.87 7.15 -3.80
CA PHE A 53 -10.09 7.28 -2.58
C PHE A 53 -10.42 6.15 -1.62
N SER A 54 -9.40 5.67 -0.93
CA SER A 54 -9.51 4.75 0.19
C SER A 54 -8.53 5.13 1.28
N CYS A 55 -8.83 4.79 2.52
CA CYS A 55 -7.92 5.03 3.64
C CYS A 55 -7.73 3.77 4.45
N ILE A 56 -6.50 3.53 4.86
CA ILE A 56 -6.12 2.39 5.69
C ILE A 56 -5.68 2.91 7.04
N VAL A 57 -6.31 2.39 8.08
CA VAL A 57 -6.08 2.76 9.47
C VAL A 57 -5.41 1.59 10.18
N ASN A 58 -4.46 1.90 11.06
CA ASN A 58 -3.81 0.89 11.87
C ASN A 58 -4.82 0.30 12.89
N PRO A 59 -5.03 -1.03 12.94
CA PRO A 59 -6.03 -1.64 13.80
C PRO A 59 -5.68 -1.56 15.30
N TRP A 60 -4.39 -1.46 15.65
CA TRP A 60 -3.93 -1.34 17.04
C TRP A 60 -3.96 0.11 17.54
N THR A 61 -3.36 1.05 16.79
CA THR A 61 -3.25 2.46 17.22
C THR A 61 -4.49 3.28 16.90
N ARG A 62 -5.36 2.77 16.01
CA ARG A 62 -6.55 3.46 15.48
C ARG A 62 -6.26 4.78 14.75
N LYS A 63 -4.99 5.00 14.39
CA LYS A 63 -4.54 6.17 13.62
C LYS A 63 -4.47 5.84 12.14
N LEU A 64 -4.79 6.82 11.30
CA LEU A 64 -4.64 6.71 9.85
C LEU A 64 -3.19 6.33 9.53
N LYS A 65 -3.02 5.29 8.70
CA LYS A 65 -1.70 4.84 8.25
C LYS A 65 -1.37 5.45 6.89
N TYR A 66 -2.29 5.36 5.94
CA TYR A 66 -2.15 5.99 4.63
C TYR A 66 -3.49 6.18 3.91
N VAL A 67 -3.51 7.13 2.98
CA VAL A 67 -4.58 7.34 2.00
C VAL A 67 -4.09 6.83 0.65
N CYS A 68 -4.90 6.02 -0.02
CA CYS A 68 -4.65 5.55 -1.37
C CYS A 68 -5.64 6.22 -2.33
N GLY A 69 -5.11 6.75 -3.43
CA GLY A 69 -5.90 7.25 -4.55
C GLY A 69 -5.66 6.37 -5.77
N ARG A 70 -6.71 5.80 -6.35
CA ARG A 70 -6.66 5.21 -7.68
C ARG A 70 -7.07 6.27 -8.69
N HIS A 71 -6.10 6.80 -9.40
CA HIS A 71 -6.27 7.92 -10.32
C HIS A 71 -6.58 7.43 -11.74
N PHE A 72 -7.51 8.10 -12.40
CA PHE A 72 -7.88 7.87 -13.78
C PHE A 72 -7.72 9.18 -14.55
N VAL A 73 -6.89 9.16 -15.60
CA VAL A 73 -6.65 10.34 -16.42
C VAL A 73 -7.85 10.55 -17.35
N VAL A 74 -8.49 11.71 -17.21
CA VAL A 74 -9.62 12.13 -18.06
C VAL A 74 -9.11 12.97 -19.21
N GLN A 75 -8.17 13.88 -18.94
CA GLN A 75 -7.55 14.74 -19.95
C GLN A 75 -6.08 14.94 -19.63
N GLY A 76 -5.21 14.72 -20.62
CA GLY A 76 -3.78 14.98 -20.53
C GLY A 76 -3.43 16.48 -20.55
N PRO A 77 -2.14 16.81 -20.36
CA PRO A 77 -1.65 18.19 -20.44
C PRO A 77 -1.65 18.69 -21.90
N GLU A 78 -1.55 20.00 -22.08
CA GLU A 78 -1.45 20.62 -23.42
C GLU A 78 -0.10 20.30 -24.06
N GLN A 79 0.97 20.31 -23.27
CA GLN A 79 2.29 19.80 -23.65
C GLN A 79 2.33 18.28 -23.43
N PRO A 80 2.40 17.44 -24.49
CA PRO A 80 2.38 15.99 -24.36
C PRO A 80 3.60 15.42 -23.63
N ASP A 81 4.74 16.12 -23.70
CA ASP A 81 5.95 15.73 -23.00
C ASP A 81 5.88 16.14 -21.53
N VAL A 82 5.52 15.16 -20.69
CA VAL A 82 5.39 15.30 -19.24
C VAL A 82 6.73 15.28 -18.49
N PHE A 83 7.82 14.88 -19.15
CA PHE A 83 9.15 14.77 -18.52
C PHE A 83 9.98 16.04 -18.64
N LYS A 84 9.53 17.00 -19.46
CA LYS A 84 10.16 18.31 -19.60
C LYS A 84 10.28 19.01 -18.25
N THR A 85 11.38 19.73 -18.10
CA THR A 85 11.56 20.65 -16.98
C THR A 85 10.55 21.78 -17.11
N PRO A 86 9.82 22.15 -16.04
CA PRO A 86 8.83 23.21 -16.12
C PRO A 86 9.51 24.52 -16.51
N GLU A 87 8.98 25.17 -17.54
CA GLU A 87 9.44 26.51 -17.93
C GLU A 87 8.98 27.50 -16.86
N ASN A 88 9.94 28.07 -16.11
CA ASN A 88 9.71 29.01 -15.02
C ASN A 88 9.07 30.35 -15.47
N ASN A 89 8.71 30.47 -16.75
CA ASN A 89 8.29 31.68 -17.44
C ASN A 89 6.79 31.74 -17.75
N LYS A 90 6.00 30.70 -17.42
CA LYS A 90 4.54 30.81 -17.57
C LYS A 90 4.03 31.83 -16.54
N PRO A 91 3.35 32.91 -16.96
CA PRO A 91 2.77 33.87 -16.02
C PRO A 91 1.65 33.17 -15.26
N HIS A 92 1.95 32.60 -14.10
CA HIS A 92 0.91 32.23 -13.17
C HIS A 92 0.17 33.51 -12.76
N PRO A 93 -1.17 33.53 -12.77
CA PRO A 93 -1.91 34.68 -12.30
C PRO A 93 -1.41 34.99 -10.89
N LYS A 94 -1.01 36.25 -10.66
CA LYS A 94 -0.51 36.70 -9.36
C LYS A 94 -1.62 36.48 -8.34
N GLN A 95 -1.50 35.40 -7.56
CA GLN A 95 -2.41 35.15 -6.46
C GLN A 95 -2.26 36.27 -5.45
N SER A 96 -3.39 36.84 -5.03
CA SER A 96 -3.41 37.79 -3.93
C SER A 96 -2.93 37.11 -2.65
N GLU A 97 -2.35 37.89 -1.73
CA GLU A 97 -1.95 37.35 -0.42
C GLU A 97 -3.12 36.70 0.33
N LEU A 98 -4.32 37.25 0.16
CA LEU A 98 -5.55 36.69 0.71
C LEU A 98 -5.87 35.28 0.16
N GLU A 99 -5.67 35.05 -1.14
CA GLU A 99 -5.87 33.73 -1.75
C GLU A 99 -4.85 32.72 -1.26
N LYS A 100 -3.57 33.12 -1.15
CA LYS A 100 -2.52 32.25 -0.60
C LYS A 100 -2.84 31.81 0.83
N MET A 101 -3.29 32.75 1.67
CA MET A 101 -3.71 32.44 3.04
C MET A 101 -4.90 31.47 3.07
N LYS A 102 -5.90 31.65 2.20
CA LYS A 102 -7.04 30.72 2.08
C LYS A 102 -6.60 29.32 1.65
N ILE A 103 -5.76 29.23 0.62
CA ILE A 103 -5.19 27.96 0.12
C ILE A 103 -4.45 27.24 1.25
N HIS A 104 -3.57 27.95 1.96
CA HIS A 104 -2.82 27.41 3.09
C HIS A 104 -3.75 26.89 4.18
N SER A 105 -4.75 27.68 4.59
CA SER A 105 -5.71 27.28 5.60
C SER A 105 -6.50 26.03 5.20
N ILE A 106 -6.89 25.89 3.93
CA ILE A 106 -7.58 24.67 3.45
C ILE A 106 -6.65 23.46 3.56
N ARG A 107 -5.37 23.59 3.15
CA ARG A 107 -4.39 22.50 3.25
C ARG A 107 -4.17 22.06 4.70
N GLU A 108 -3.98 23.00 5.62
CA GLU A 108 -3.86 22.71 7.05
C GLU A 108 -5.11 22.02 7.62
N ASN A 109 -6.29 22.46 7.20
CA ASN A 109 -7.54 21.83 7.63
C ASN A 109 -7.65 20.38 7.11
N ILE A 110 -7.21 20.10 5.89
CA ILE A 110 -7.15 18.73 5.36
C ILE A 110 -6.18 17.88 6.19
N ALA A 111 -4.97 18.37 6.43
CA ALA A 111 -3.97 17.66 7.24
C ALA A 111 -4.51 17.34 8.65
N ARG A 112 -5.13 18.32 9.31
CA ARG A 112 -5.75 18.15 10.63
C ARG A 112 -6.85 17.11 10.63
N MET A 113 -7.73 17.11 9.61
CA MET A 113 -8.79 16.09 9.50
C MET A 113 -8.22 14.68 9.38
N LEU A 114 -7.09 14.52 8.67
CA LEU A 114 -6.42 13.23 8.50
C LEU A 114 -5.75 12.75 9.82
N ASP A 115 -5.20 13.67 10.61
CA ASP A 115 -4.60 13.36 11.91
C ASP A 115 -5.64 13.00 12.98
N GLU A 116 -6.81 13.66 12.96
CA GLU A 116 -7.88 13.46 13.93
C GLU A 116 -8.72 12.20 13.68
N VAL A 117 -8.40 11.42 12.65
CA VAL A 117 -9.05 10.14 12.35
C VAL A 117 -8.97 9.20 13.56
N LYS A 118 -10.10 9.05 14.28
CA LYS A 118 -10.27 8.05 15.34
C LYS A 118 -11.34 7.04 14.94
N ILE A 119 -11.00 5.75 14.92
CA ILE A 119 -11.98 4.68 14.69
C ILE A 119 -12.80 4.42 15.95
N LYS A 120 -14.13 4.45 15.81
CA LYS A 120 -15.06 3.77 16.70
C LYS A 120 -15.29 2.37 16.14
N PHE A 121 -14.74 1.36 16.79
CA PHE A 121 -15.13 -0.01 16.51
C PHE A 121 -16.52 -0.21 17.11
N THR A 122 -17.50 -0.56 16.29
CA THR A 122 -18.74 -1.16 16.79
C THR A 122 -18.36 -2.52 17.33
N ASP A 123 -18.63 -2.79 18.61
CA ASP A 123 -18.41 -4.10 19.20
C ASP A 123 -19.07 -5.17 18.32
N ALA A 124 -18.25 -6.00 17.67
CA ALA A 124 -18.72 -7.09 16.84
C ALA A 124 -19.36 -8.15 17.75
N ARG A 125 -20.63 -7.95 18.09
CA ARG A 125 -21.46 -9.01 18.68
C ARG A 125 -22.07 -9.84 17.56
N ASN A 126 -21.41 -10.94 17.21
CA ASN A 126 -22.09 -12.23 17.04
C ASN A 126 -21.06 -13.35 16.96
N ILE A 127 -20.99 -14.12 18.05
CA ILE A 127 -20.12 -15.28 18.28
C ILE A 127 -20.61 -16.53 17.51
N ARG A 128 -21.54 -16.37 16.55
CA ARG A 128 -22.27 -17.51 15.93
C ARG A 128 -21.47 -18.24 14.85
N ASP A 129 -20.45 -17.62 14.25
CA ASP A 129 -19.79 -18.17 13.05
C ASP A 129 -18.32 -18.58 13.29
N ARG A 130 -17.97 -19.00 14.52
CA ARG A 130 -16.62 -19.48 14.82
C ARG A 130 -16.24 -20.72 14.00
N ALA A 131 -17.21 -21.59 13.68
CA ALA A 131 -16.98 -22.79 12.88
C ALA A 131 -16.64 -22.46 11.42
N ASP A 132 -17.45 -21.60 10.78
CA ASP A 132 -17.23 -21.17 9.40
C ASP A 132 -15.93 -20.38 9.26
N LEU A 133 -15.59 -19.54 10.25
CA LEU A 133 -14.30 -18.87 10.31
C LEU A 133 -13.14 -19.88 10.40
N THR A 134 -13.29 -20.93 11.22
CA THR A 134 -12.25 -21.96 11.37
C THR A 134 -12.05 -22.72 10.06
N LEU A 135 -13.12 -23.09 9.37
CA LEU A 135 -13.06 -23.72 8.05
C LEU A 135 -12.38 -22.82 7.01
N PHE A 136 -12.76 -21.53 6.96
CA PHE A 136 -12.17 -20.57 6.03
C PHE A 136 -10.68 -20.32 6.33
N MET A 137 -10.32 -20.11 7.60
CA MET A 137 -8.91 -19.95 8.00
C MET A 137 -8.09 -21.21 7.71
N GLY A 138 -8.66 -22.40 7.95
CA GLY A 138 -8.05 -23.68 7.59
C GLY A 138 -7.72 -23.76 6.11
N SER A 139 -8.69 -23.43 5.24
CA SER A 139 -8.47 -23.42 3.78
C SER A 139 -7.37 -22.45 3.35
N LEU A 140 -7.26 -21.27 3.98
CA LEU A 140 -6.22 -20.29 3.64
C LEU A 140 -4.81 -20.76 4.05
N VAL A 141 -4.70 -21.48 5.17
CA VAL A 141 -3.41 -22.04 5.62
C VAL A 141 -2.97 -23.21 4.73
N GLU A 142 -3.92 -24.05 4.32
CA GLU A 142 -3.67 -25.15 3.35
C GLU A 142 -3.31 -24.62 1.96
N GLU A 143 -3.87 -23.48 1.53
CA GLU A 143 -3.53 -22.85 0.25
C GLU A 143 -2.11 -22.27 0.24
N GLN A 144 -1.67 -21.64 1.34
CA GLN A 144 -0.33 -21.06 1.48
C GLN A 144 0.80 -22.10 1.62
N THR A 145 0.47 -23.33 2.02
CA THR A 145 1.45 -24.41 2.25
C THR A 145 1.71 -25.27 1.01
N LYS A 146 0.97 -25.06 -0.08
CA LYS A 146 1.30 -25.68 -1.37
C LYS A 146 2.57 -25.03 -1.91
N PRO A 147 3.66 -25.78 -2.17
CA PRO A 147 4.82 -25.21 -2.82
C PRO A 147 4.37 -24.67 -4.17
N ASN A 148 4.73 -23.41 -4.42
CA ASN A 148 4.47 -22.71 -5.65
C ASN A 148 5.24 -23.44 -6.79
N GLU A 149 4.65 -24.49 -7.38
CA GLU A 149 5.19 -25.25 -8.53
C GLU A 149 5.17 -24.44 -9.84
N LEU A 150 5.44 -23.14 -9.73
CA LEU A 150 5.61 -22.22 -10.84
C LEU A 150 6.82 -21.36 -10.48
N LEU A 151 8.01 -21.91 -10.71
CA LEU A 151 9.28 -21.23 -11.04
C LEU A 151 10.45 -22.23 -10.94
N SER A 152 10.45 -23.24 -11.80
CA SER A 152 11.69 -23.88 -12.26
C SER A 152 11.74 -23.76 -13.78
N ILE A 153 11.93 -22.53 -14.27
CA ILE A 153 12.47 -22.34 -15.62
C ILE A 153 13.97 -22.59 -15.48
N GLU A 154 14.38 -23.85 -15.53
CA GLU A 154 15.79 -24.21 -15.73
C GLU A 154 16.09 -24.08 -17.22
N THR A 155 16.80 -23.00 -17.51
CA THR A 155 17.39 -22.63 -18.78
C THR A 155 18.02 -23.85 -19.48
N GLN A 156 17.63 -24.07 -20.74
CA GLN A 156 18.36 -24.94 -21.65
C GLN A 156 19.78 -24.38 -21.83
N ASP A 157 20.79 -25.11 -21.38
CA ASP A 157 22.15 -25.00 -21.91
C ASP A 157 22.46 -26.28 -22.70
N PRO A 158 22.71 -26.17 -24.02
CA PRO A 158 23.22 -27.28 -24.81
C PRO A 158 24.75 -27.37 -24.69
N ASP A 159 25.24 -28.59 -24.90
CA ASP A 159 26.65 -28.99 -25.07
C ASP A 159 27.46 -29.24 -23.78
N TYR A 160 27.70 -30.52 -23.46
CA TYR A 160 28.99 -31.20 -23.73
C TYR A 160 29.05 -32.62 -23.13
N SER A 161 29.20 -33.60 -24.03
CA SER A 161 29.96 -34.87 -23.94
C SER A 161 29.76 -35.88 -22.80
N TYR A 162 29.05 -36.97 -23.14
CA TYR A 162 29.48 -38.38 -23.07
C TYR A 162 30.61 -38.74 -22.08
N ILE A 163 30.27 -39.32 -20.90
CA ILE A 163 31.00 -40.47 -20.32
C ILE A 163 29.98 -41.39 -19.61
N GLU A 164 30.16 -42.66 -19.91
CA GLU A 164 29.31 -43.82 -19.70
C GLU A 164 29.56 -44.48 -18.32
N ARG A 165 28.47 -44.88 -17.67
CA ARG A 165 28.29 -45.96 -16.66
C ARG A 165 29.51 -46.45 -15.86
N ASP A 166 29.45 -46.26 -14.52
CA ASP A 166 29.75 -47.32 -13.54
C ASP A 166 29.27 -46.93 -12.13
N SER A 167 28.02 -47.28 -11.81
CA SER A 167 27.48 -47.15 -10.45
C SER A 167 27.85 -48.38 -9.63
N VAL A 168 28.93 -48.27 -8.86
CA VAL A 168 29.33 -49.29 -7.87
C VAL A 168 28.43 -49.18 -6.64
N MET A 169 27.71 -50.27 -6.37
CA MET A 169 26.95 -50.52 -5.14
C MET A 169 27.90 -50.70 -3.92
N LEU A 170 27.74 -49.86 -2.90
CA LEU A 170 28.08 -50.15 -1.50
C LEU A 170 26.91 -49.60 -0.67
N GLY A 171 26.02 -50.45 -0.16
CA GLY A 171 26.15 -51.06 1.17
C GLY A 171 25.83 -49.98 2.23
N GLY A 172 24.66 -49.91 2.85
CA GLY A 172 24.00 -50.96 3.62
C GLY A 172 24.28 -50.72 5.12
N ILE A 173 23.21 -50.51 5.91
CA ILE A 173 23.06 -50.57 7.40
C ILE A 173 23.85 -49.51 8.23
N SER A 174 23.45 -48.93 9.38
CA SER A 174 22.34 -48.88 10.38
C SER A 174 22.88 -48.00 11.56
N PRO A 175 22.26 -47.76 12.75
CA PRO A 175 20.86 -47.79 13.23
C PRO A 175 20.45 -46.55 14.09
N HIS A 176 19.17 -46.52 14.48
CA HIS A 176 18.56 -45.69 15.53
C HIS A 176 19.37 -45.52 16.84
N HIS A 177 19.26 -44.35 17.49
CA HIS A 177 19.16 -44.27 18.95
C HIS A 177 18.26 -43.10 19.38
N GLU A 178 17.08 -43.45 19.87
CA GLU A 178 16.22 -42.62 20.72
C GLU A 178 16.85 -42.55 22.12
N ASN A 179 16.92 -41.38 22.75
CA ASN A 179 17.05 -41.32 24.20
C ASN A 179 16.32 -40.08 24.75
N GLU A 180 15.11 -40.35 25.24
CA GLU A 180 14.48 -39.59 26.32
C GLU A 180 15.39 -39.59 27.56
N SER A 181 15.43 -38.49 28.33
CA SER A 181 15.24 -38.48 29.81
C SER A 181 15.78 -37.22 30.51
N LYS A 182 14.84 -36.41 31.01
CA LYS A 182 14.67 -35.98 32.43
C LYS A 182 15.85 -35.38 33.24
N SER A 183 15.56 -34.16 33.75
CA SER A 183 15.54 -33.76 35.18
C SER A 183 16.76 -33.13 35.88
N SER A 184 16.44 -32.05 36.63
CA SER A 184 17.10 -31.45 37.81
C SER A 184 18.35 -30.56 37.54
N THR A 185 18.69 -29.48 38.24
CA THR A 185 18.26 -28.89 39.53
C THR A 185 18.74 -27.42 39.60
N GLU A 186 18.15 -26.63 40.50
CA GLU A 186 18.56 -25.30 40.99
C GLU A 186 20.06 -25.10 41.27
N THR A 187 20.54 -23.86 41.18
CA THR A 187 21.46 -23.30 42.20
C THR A 187 21.29 -21.78 42.33
N GLN A 188 21.30 -21.30 43.58
CA GLN A 188 21.11 -19.93 44.04
C GLN A 188 22.40 -19.08 44.05
N LEU A 189 22.16 -17.79 44.32
CA LEU A 189 23.03 -16.62 44.45
C LEU A 189 24.34 -16.77 45.24
N SER A 190 25.27 -15.88 44.89
CA SER A 190 26.13 -15.15 45.83
C SER A 190 26.09 -13.66 45.49
#